data_AF-A0A7Y2JUA2-F1
#
_entry.id   AF-A0A7Y2JUA2-F1
#
_cell.length_a   1.000
_cell.length_b   1.000
_cell.length_c   1.000
_cell.angle_alpha   90.00
_cell.angle_beta   90.00
_cell.angle_gamma   90.00
#
_symmetry.space_group_name_H-M   'P 1'
#
loop_
_entity.id
_entity.type
_entity.pdbx_description
1 polymer ?
#
loop_
_entity_poly.entity_id
_entity_poly.type
_entity_poly.pdbx_seq_one_letter_code
_entity_poly.pdbx_strand_id
1 'polypeptide(L)'
;VMEWKGDGEWGTPAIALKRPYHLSYPFLFEWEGEHYLIPESVANRRVELYRTSSFPIGWRLDRVLLDDIDAVDPTVVRLDDRWWMFVTVRNPGRSPSTELHVFHAETPLGPWSSHALNPVKLDIRSARPAGRPFEVDGSIYRPSQDCSVRYGGAIVLNRIEQLSETDYREVVVDRIDPGWGPGLIGTHTINSHHELTVVDGLARGARFERWARKKAARRR
;
A
#
# COMPACT_ATOMS: atom_id res chain seq x y z
N VAL A 1 4.43 11.21 11.17
CA VAL A 1 5.12 12.13 10.24
C VAL A 1 6.54 12.31 10.70
N MET A 2 7.49 12.27 9.77
CA MET A 2 8.88 12.63 10.00
C MET A 2 9.29 13.50 8.82
N GLU A 3 9.91 14.64 9.09
CA GLU A 3 10.38 15.55 8.05
C GLU A 3 11.75 15.08 7.54
N TRP A 4 11.94 15.06 6.23
CA TRP A 4 13.26 14.93 5.61
C TRP A 4 13.84 16.33 5.43
N LYS A 5 15.00 16.60 6.04
CA LYS A 5 15.61 17.94 6.06
C LYS A 5 16.59 18.21 4.91
N GLY A 6 16.82 17.20 4.05
CA GLY A 6 17.93 17.19 3.10
C GLY A 6 19.17 16.48 3.69
N ASP A 7 20.14 16.14 2.82
CA ASP A 7 21.45 15.57 3.18
C ASP A 7 21.43 14.33 4.10
N GLY A 8 20.36 13.54 4.02
CA GLY A 8 20.18 12.33 4.83
C GLY A 8 19.73 12.59 6.28
N GLU A 9 19.44 13.84 6.64
CA GLU A 9 18.93 14.20 7.96
C GLU A 9 17.40 14.10 8.07
N TRP A 10 16.94 13.65 9.24
CA TRP A 10 15.52 13.47 9.54
C TRP A 10 15.12 14.23 10.82
N GLY A 11 13.91 14.79 10.82
CA GLY A 11 13.30 15.40 12.00
C GLY A 11 12.81 14.38 13.03
N THR A 12 12.33 14.86 14.17
CA THR A 12 11.71 14.01 15.19
C THR A 12 10.36 13.50 14.70
N PRO A 13 10.08 12.18 14.76
CA PRO A 13 8.79 11.66 14.36
C PRO A 13 7.67 12.12 15.29
N ALA A 14 6.57 12.57 14.71
CA ALA A 14 5.34 12.96 15.39
C ALA A 14 4.15 12.10 14.94
N ILE A 15 3.11 12.02 15.78
CA ILE A 15 1.88 11.28 15.47
C ILE A 15 1.08 12.08 14.42
N ALA A 16 0.81 11.46 13.27
CA ALA A 16 -0.02 12.07 12.22
C ALA A 16 -1.52 11.94 12.57
N LEU A 17 -1.93 10.71 12.88
CA LEU A 17 -3.30 10.30 13.15
C LEU A 17 -3.28 9.19 14.19
N LYS A 18 -4.19 9.25 15.16
CA LYS A 18 -4.36 8.22 16.19
C LYS A 18 -5.83 7.87 16.33
N ARG A 19 -6.14 6.59 16.36
CA ARG A 19 -7.48 6.03 16.56
C ARG A 19 -7.45 4.95 17.65
N PRO A 20 -8.61 4.52 18.18
CA PRO A 20 -8.68 3.41 19.14
C PRO A 20 -8.49 2.02 18.48
N TYR A 21 -8.10 1.98 17.20
CA TYR A 21 -7.85 0.78 16.40
C TYR A 21 -6.55 0.93 15.58
N HIS A 22 -6.05 -0.18 15.04
CA HIS A 22 -4.84 -0.21 14.24
C HIS A 22 -5.01 0.55 12.92
N LEU A 23 -3.99 1.33 12.57
CA LEU A 23 -3.85 2.00 11.29
C LEU A 23 -2.51 1.63 10.66
N SER A 24 -2.53 1.31 9.37
CA SER A 24 -1.36 0.95 8.55
C SER A 24 -1.45 1.68 7.21
N TYR A 25 -0.44 1.48 6.34
CA TYR A 25 -0.48 1.83 4.92
C TYR A 25 -1.09 3.22 4.66
N PRO A 26 -0.44 4.31 5.12
CA PRO A 26 -0.97 5.64 4.91
C PRO A 26 -0.90 6.01 3.43
N PHE A 27 -2.04 6.02 2.74
CA PHE A 27 -2.13 6.47 1.36
C PHE A 27 -2.50 7.95 1.30
N LEU A 28 -1.54 8.80 0.90
CA LEU A 28 -1.71 10.24 0.79
C LEU A 28 -1.99 10.63 -0.67
N PHE A 29 -2.88 11.59 -0.92
CA PHE A 29 -3.05 12.24 -2.23
C PHE A 29 -3.60 13.66 -2.09
N GLU A 30 -3.46 14.46 -3.13
CA GLU A 30 -4.01 15.81 -3.22
C GLU A 30 -5.18 15.83 -4.21
N TRP A 31 -6.22 16.58 -3.91
CA TRP A 31 -7.35 16.80 -4.80
C TRP A 31 -8.00 18.15 -4.49
N GLU A 32 -8.25 18.96 -5.53
CA GLU A 32 -8.84 20.30 -5.41
C GLU A 32 -8.13 21.22 -4.38
N GLY A 33 -6.81 21.10 -4.26
CA GLY A 33 -5.98 21.94 -3.37
C GLY A 33 -5.96 21.48 -1.90
N GLU A 34 -6.65 20.40 -1.57
CA GLU A 34 -6.70 19.82 -0.22
C GLU A 34 -5.90 18.51 -0.13
N HIS A 35 -5.44 18.18 1.07
CA HIS A 35 -4.70 16.96 1.33
C HIS A 35 -5.60 15.89 1.94
N TYR A 36 -5.51 14.68 1.40
CA TYR A 36 -6.31 13.54 1.78
C TYR A 36 -5.46 12.34 2.19
N LEU A 37 -5.91 11.62 3.20
CA LEU A 37 -5.26 10.42 3.75
C LEU A 37 -6.28 9.28 3.85
N ILE A 38 -5.94 8.15 3.24
CA ILE A 38 -6.65 6.88 3.41
C ILE A 38 -5.68 5.91 4.09
N PRO A 39 -5.81 5.62 5.39
CA PRO A 39 -5.07 4.55 6.02
C PRO A 39 -5.73 3.19 5.74
N GLU A 40 -4.97 2.10 5.82
CA GLU A 40 -5.56 0.79 6.07
C GLU A 40 -6.17 0.77 7.48
N SER A 41 -7.47 0.50 7.54
CA SER A 41 -8.24 0.42 8.78
C SER A 41 -9.11 -0.86 8.86
N VAL A 42 -8.58 -1.99 8.41
CA VAL A 42 -9.28 -3.29 8.38
C VAL A 42 -9.91 -3.68 9.73
N ALA A 43 -9.27 -3.31 10.85
CA ALA A 43 -9.78 -3.55 12.19
C ALA A 43 -11.09 -2.81 12.50
N ASN A 44 -11.39 -1.75 11.75
CA ASN A 44 -12.60 -0.93 11.84
C ASN A 44 -13.61 -1.23 10.71
N ARG A 45 -13.34 -2.24 9.85
CA ARG A 45 -14.21 -2.69 8.74
C ARG A 45 -14.66 -1.59 7.77
N ARG A 46 -13.81 -0.58 7.56
CA ARG A 46 -14.10 0.61 6.75
C ARG A 46 -12.89 1.05 5.98
N VAL A 47 -13.12 1.67 4.82
CA VAL A 47 -12.15 2.57 4.17
C VAL A 47 -12.54 3.99 4.54
N GLU A 48 -11.77 4.61 5.42
CA GLU A 48 -12.01 5.97 5.91
C GLU A 48 -11.14 6.98 5.15
N LEU A 49 -11.74 8.07 4.69
CA LEU A 49 -11.05 9.20 4.11
C LEU A 49 -10.89 10.31 5.16
N TYR A 50 -9.66 10.74 5.38
CA TYR A 50 -9.33 11.87 6.23
C TYR A 50 -8.88 13.05 5.36
N ARG A 51 -9.19 14.27 5.80
CA ARG A 51 -8.71 15.51 5.17
C ARG A 51 -7.96 16.39 6.17
N THR A 52 -7.06 17.23 5.67
CA THR A 52 -6.43 18.28 6.47
C THR A 52 -6.12 19.52 5.66
N SER A 53 -6.33 20.69 6.28
CA SER A 53 -5.85 21.99 5.81
C SER A 53 -4.59 22.46 6.55
N SER A 54 -4.04 21.64 7.46
CA SER A 54 -2.82 21.90 8.24
C SER A 54 -1.80 20.79 8.03
N PHE A 55 -1.64 20.37 6.77
CA PHE A 55 -0.71 19.32 6.37
C PHE A 55 0.70 19.59 6.95
N PRO A 56 1.40 18.58 7.49
CA PRO A 56 1.11 17.13 7.45
C PRO A 56 0.33 16.56 8.65
N ILE A 57 -0.24 17.41 9.50
CA ILE A 57 -0.97 17.03 10.72
C ILE A 57 -2.44 17.48 10.65
N GLY A 58 -3.19 17.39 11.74
CA GLY A 58 -4.55 17.96 11.82
C GLY A 58 -5.62 17.19 11.07
N TRP A 59 -5.36 15.92 10.73
CA TRP A 59 -6.28 15.03 10.03
C TRP A 59 -7.63 14.89 10.73
N ARG A 60 -8.71 15.15 10.00
CA ARG A 60 -10.09 14.95 10.42
C ARG A 60 -10.77 13.97 9.49
N LEU A 61 -11.62 13.09 10.05
CA LEU A 61 -12.45 12.20 9.22
C LEU A 61 -13.35 13.07 8.33
N ASP A 62 -13.23 12.89 7.02
CA ASP A 62 -14.09 13.56 6.03
C ASP A 62 -15.32 12.69 5.74
N ARG A 63 -15.10 11.43 5.36
CA ARG A 63 -16.16 10.47 5.04
C ARG A 63 -15.69 9.01 5.10
N VAL A 64 -16.64 8.09 5.05
CA VAL A 64 -16.41 6.66 4.84
C VAL A 64 -16.60 6.36 3.35
N LEU A 65 -15.56 5.85 2.68
CA LEU A 65 -15.58 5.53 1.25
C LEU A 65 -16.22 4.17 0.97
N LEU A 66 -15.93 3.19 1.82
CA LEU A 66 -16.52 1.85 1.81
C LEU A 66 -16.82 1.45 3.27
N ASP A 67 -18.00 0.90 3.52
CA ASP A 67 -18.45 0.44 4.84
C ASP A 67 -18.68 -1.07 4.85
N ASP A 68 -18.63 -1.67 6.04
CA ASP A 68 -18.80 -3.10 6.31
C ASP A 68 -17.90 -4.04 5.46
N ILE A 69 -16.63 -3.64 5.29
CA ILE A 69 -15.66 -4.37 4.46
C ILE A 69 -14.31 -4.52 5.14
N ASP A 70 -13.71 -5.71 5.06
CA ASP A 70 -12.34 -5.96 5.50
C ASP A 70 -11.33 -5.58 4.41
N ALA A 71 -11.21 -4.27 4.14
CA ALA A 71 -10.32 -3.70 3.15
C ALA A 71 -8.87 -3.54 3.66
N VAL A 72 -7.91 -4.00 2.85
CA VAL A 72 -6.47 -4.06 3.14
C VAL A 72 -5.71 -3.28 2.06
N ASP A 73 -4.85 -2.37 2.49
CA ASP A 73 -4.03 -1.46 1.67
C ASP A 73 -4.79 -0.71 0.54
N PRO A 74 -5.89 0.01 0.84
CA PRO A 74 -6.65 0.75 -0.17
C PRO A 74 -5.78 1.82 -0.84
N THR A 75 -5.75 1.81 -2.17
CA THR A 75 -4.88 2.67 -2.98
C THR A 75 -5.69 3.31 -4.09
N VAL A 76 -5.74 4.64 -4.16
CA VAL A 76 -6.52 5.34 -5.19
C VAL A 76 -5.64 6.00 -6.23
N VAL A 77 -6.07 6.00 -7.48
CA VAL A 77 -5.37 6.67 -8.58
C VAL A 77 -6.38 7.13 -9.62
N ARG A 78 -6.12 8.29 -10.23
CA ARG A 78 -6.83 8.71 -11.42
C ARG A 78 -6.11 8.16 -12.64
N LEU A 79 -6.81 7.38 -13.45
CA LEU A 79 -6.33 6.87 -14.73
C LEU A 79 -7.38 7.27 -15.77
N ASP A 80 -6.94 7.94 -16.81
CA ASP A 80 -7.81 8.61 -17.78
C ASP A 80 -8.81 9.57 -17.10
N ASP A 81 -10.10 9.42 -17.38
CA ASP A 81 -11.19 10.23 -16.85
C ASP A 81 -11.82 9.67 -15.57
N ARG A 82 -11.25 8.60 -15.00
CA ARG A 82 -11.86 7.84 -13.90
C ARG A 82 -10.92 7.66 -12.71
N TRP A 83 -11.50 7.61 -11.51
CA TRP A 83 -10.80 7.21 -10.31
C TRP A 83 -10.96 5.73 -10.06
N TRP A 84 -9.86 5.08 -9.70
CA TRP A 84 -9.77 3.66 -9.40
C TRP A 84 -9.25 3.46 -7.98
N MET A 85 -9.86 2.54 -7.24
CA MET A 85 -9.37 2.07 -5.94
C MET A 85 -8.97 0.61 -6.07
N PHE A 86 -7.68 0.32 -5.89
CA PHE A 86 -7.15 -1.04 -5.76
C PHE A 86 -7.05 -1.39 -4.28
N VAL A 87 -7.63 -2.52 -3.89
CA VAL A 87 -7.70 -2.92 -2.49
C VAL A 87 -7.76 -4.44 -2.37
N THR A 88 -7.15 -5.01 -1.34
CA THR A 88 -7.36 -6.43 -1.05
C THR A 88 -8.55 -6.57 -0.11
N VAL A 89 -9.44 -7.52 -0.36
CA VAL A 89 -10.55 -7.81 0.56
C VAL A 89 -10.27 -9.12 1.29
N ARG A 90 -10.25 -9.06 2.63
CA ARG A 90 -10.07 -10.26 3.45
C ARG A 90 -11.41 -10.97 3.61
N ASN A 91 -11.58 -12.04 2.85
CA ASN A 91 -12.69 -12.97 3.04
C ASN A 91 -12.37 -14.03 4.11
N PRO A 92 -13.36 -14.46 4.92
CA PRO A 92 -13.17 -15.54 5.87
C PRO A 92 -12.56 -16.79 5.23
N GLY A 93 -11.54 -17.37 5.88
CA GLY A 93 -10.85 -18.57 5.38
C GLY A 93 -9.82 -18.32 4.29
N ARG A 94 -9.58 -17.07 3.87
CA ARG A 94 -8.55 -16.69 2.90
C ARG A 94 -7.52 -15.75 3.52
N SER A 95 -6.33 -15.73 2.93
CA SER A 95 -5.29 -14.77 3.30
C SER A 95 -5.76 -13.35 2.95
N PRO A 96 -5.46 -12.33 3.79
CA PRO A 96 -5.73 -10.93 3.48
C PRO A 96 -4.90 -10.39 2.29
N SER A 97 -4.14 -11.24 1.61
CA SER A 97 -3.26 -10.87 0.49
C SER A 97 -3.64 -11.55 -0.83
N THR A 98 -4.77 -12.26 -0.90
CA THR A 98 -5.10 -13.10 -2.08
C THR A 98 -6.05 -12.44 -3.07
N GLU A 99 -7.04 -11.68 -2.61
CA GLU A 99 -8.12 -11.18 -3.47
C GLU A 99 -7.97 -9.69 -3.77
N LEU A 100 -7.54 -9.35 -4.99
CA LEU A 100 -7.60 -7.97 -5.44
C LEU A 100 -9.02 -7.63 -5.87
N HIS A 101 -9.58 -6.61 -5.25
CA HIS A 101 -10.82 -5.97 -5.66
C HIS A 101 -10.48 -4.57 -6.19
N VAL A 102 -11.30 -4.14 -7.14
CA VAL A 102 -11.21 -2.83 -7.77
C VAL A 102 -12.55 -2.12 -7.62
N PHE A 103 -12.52 -0.85 -7.29
CA PHE A 103 -13.68 0.03 -7.32
C PHE A 103 -13.40 1.21 -8.22
N HIS A 104 -14.45 1.84 -8.73
CA HIS A 104 -14.33 3.03 -9.56
C HIS A 104 -15.30 4.13 -9.18
N ALA A 105 -14.92 5.37 -9.45
CA ALA A 105 -15.71 6.55 -9.16
C ALA A 105 -15.38 7.69 -10.15
N GLU A 106 -16.25 8.70 -10.20
CA GLU A 106 -15.99 9.94 -10.94
C GLU A 106 -15.01 10.86 -10.19
N THR A 107 -14.99 10.77 -8.85
CA THR A 107 -14.14 11.58 -7.97
C THR A 107 -13.47 10.68 -6.92
N PRO A 108 -12.36 11.10 -6.29
CA PRO A 108 -11.74 10.28 -5.24
C PRO A 108 -12.59 10.21 -3.97
N LEU A 109 -13.64 11.04 -3.88
CA LEU A 109 -14.57 11.10 -2.74
C LEU A 109 -15.73 10.11 -2.89
N GLY A 110 -15.78 9.38 -4.01
CA GLY A 110 -16.87 8.47 -4.34
C GLY A 110 -18.08 9.17 -4.97
N PRO A 111 -19.26 8.49 -5.01
CA PRO A 111 -19.46 7.13 -4.53
C PRO A 111 -18.60 6.12 -5.32
N TRP A 112 -18.15 5.08 -4.63
CA TRP A 112 -17.33 4.02 -5.23
C TRP A 112 -18.20 2.84 -5.66
N SER A 113 -18.16 2.53 -6.95
CA SER A 113 -18.85 1.38 -7.56
C SER A 113 -17.91 0.19 -7.63
N SER A 114 -18.40 -1.00 -7.30
CA SER A 114 -17.61 -2.24 -7.44
C SER A 114 -17.37 -2.54 -8.91
N HIS A 115 -16.14 -2.90 -9.27
CA HIS A 115 -15.82 -3.43 -10.59
C HIS A 115 -16.61 -4.72 -10.85
N ALA A 116 -17.09 -4.92 -12.09
CA ALA A 116 -17.99 -6.03 -12.43
C ALA A 116 -17.36 -7.42 -12.25
N LEU A 117 -16.04 -7.51 -12.40
CA LEU A 117 -15.25 -8.75 -12.24
C LEU A 117 -14.68 -8.97 -10.84
N ASN A 118 -15.12 -8.23 -9.80
CA ASN A 118 -14.58 -8.44 -8.45
C ASN A 118 -14.82 -9.87 -7.91
N PRO A 119 -13.81 -10.53 -7.30
CA PRO A 119 -12.40 -10.15 -7.26
C PRO A 119 -11.75 -10.23 -8.64
N VAL A 120 -11.12 -9.13 -9.09
CA VAL A 120 -10.50 -9.07 -10.42
C VAL A 120 -9.25 -9.94 -10.54
N LYS A 121 -8.66 -10.33 -9.40
CA LYS A 121 -7.51 -11.25 -9.36
C LYS A 121 -7.46 -12.02 -8.03
N LEU A 122 -7.09 -13.30 -8.14
CA LEU A 122 -6.88 -14.23 -7.03
C LEU A 122 -5.44 -14.77 -7.06
N ASP A 123 -4.47 -14.04 -6.50
CA ASP A 123 -3.08 -14.49 -6.45
C ASP A 123 -2.32 -13.86 -5.27
N ILE A 124 -1.93 -14.68 -4.29
CA ILE A 124 -1.17 -14.23 -3.11
C ILE A 124 0.20 -13.62 -3.46
N ARG A 125 0.71 -13.85 -4.66
CA ARG A 125 2.02 -13.36 -5.13
C ARG A 125 1.97 -11.95 -5.68
N SER A 126 0.77 -11.40 -5.95
CA SER A 126 0.66 -10.11 -6.64
C SER A 126 -0.70 -9.42 -6.51
N ALA A 127 -1.61 -9.88 -5.65
CA ALA A 127 -2.88 -9.19 -5.44
C ALA A 127 -2.72 -7.95 -4.53
N ARG A 128 -2.11 -8.12 -3.35
CA ARG A 128 -2.05 -7.08 -2.32
C ARG A 128 -1.30 -5.84 -2.79
N PRO A 129 -1.88 -4.62 -2.72
CA PRO A 129 -1.18 -3.39 -3.11
C PRO A 129 0.13 -3.15 -2.35
N ALA A 130 1.10 -2.52 -3.02
CA ALA A 130 2.41 -2.18 -2.46
C ALA A 130 2.80 -0.73 -2.74
N GLY A 131 1.83 0.18 -2.81
CA GLY A 131 2.02 1.59 -3.12
C GLY A 131 1.21 2.06 -4.33
N ARG A 132 1.36 3.35 -4.65
CA ARG A 132 0.60 4.02 -5.71
C ARG A 132 0.93 3.44 -7.10
N PRO A 133 -0.07 3.10 -7.94
CA PRO A 133 0.16 2.85 -9.35
C PRO A 133 0.79 4.07 -10.04
N PHE A 134 1.67 3.82 -11.00
CA PHE A 134 2.41 4.88 -11.69
C PHE A 134 2.48 4.60 -13.19
N GLU A 135 2.70 5.65 -13.98
CA GLU A 135 2.80 5.57 -15.43
C GLU A 135 4.26 5.72 -15.88
N VAL A 136 4.69 4.87 -16.82
CA VAL A 136 5.96 5.00 -17.53
C VAL A 136 5.71 4.70 -19.00
N ASP A 137 6.11 5.62 -19.88
CA ASP A 137 5.96 5.49 -21.35
C ASP A 137 4.54 5.10 -21.79
N GLY A 138 3.52 5.73 -21.18
CA GLY A 138 2.10 5.47 -21.47
C GLY A 138 1.55 4.14 -20.94
N SER A 139 2.35 3.38 -20.19
CA SER A 139 1.93 2.12 -19.55
C SER A 139 1.75 2.30 -18.05
N ILE A 140 0.67 1.75 -17.50
CA ILE A 140 0.39 1.78 -16.06
C ILE A 140 0.97 0.56 -15.36
N TYR A 141 1.69 0.80 -14.28
CA TYR A 141 2.29 -0.22 -13.43
C TYR A 141 1.70 -0.14 -12.02
N ARG A 142 1.20 -1.27 -11.53
CA ARG A 142 0.68 -1.42 -10.17
C ARG A 142 1.68 -2.21 -9.32
N PRO A 143 2.31 -1.56 -8.32
CA PRO A 143 3.05 -2.27 -7.29
C PRO A 143 2.13 -3.18 -6.48
N SER A 144 2.60 -4.40 -6.24
CA SER A 144 1.92 -5.36 -5.37
C SER A 144 2.94 -6.12 -4.52
N GLN A 145 2.47 -6.83 -3.49
CA GLN A 145 3.30 -7.63 -2.61
C GLN A 145 3.27 -9.09 -3.05
N ASP A 146 4.43 -9.74 -3.06
CA ASP A 146 4.49 -11.19 -3.00
C ASP A 146 4.40 -11.66 -1.56
N CYS A 147 3.23 -12.17 -1.20
CA CYS A 147 2.93 -12.70 0.12
C CYS A 147 3.01 -14.24 0.21
N SER A 148 3.49 -14.94 -0.83
CA SER A 148 3.44 -16.41 -0.91
C SER A 148 4.31 -17.15 0.10
N VAL A 149 5.46 -16.57 0.45
CA VAL A 149 6.38 -17.12 1.46
C VAL A 149 6.20 -16.44 2.82
N ARG A 150 5.92 -15.14 2.81
CA ARG A 150 5.71 -14.30 4.00
C ARG A 150 4.99 -13.03 3.61
N TYR A 151 4.36 -12.39 4.58
CA TYR A 151 3.91 -11.01 4.41
C TYR A 151 5.07 -10.12 3.94
N GLY A 152 4.84 -9.41 2.82
CA GLY A 152 5.81 -8.45 2.30
C GLY A 152 7.14 -9.06 1.86
N GLY A 153 7.12 -10.24 1.23
CA GLY A 153 8.33 -10.95 0.83
C GLY A 153 9.13 -10.21 -0.24
N ALA A 154 8.45 -9.65 -1.22
CA ALA A 154 9.01 -8.82 -2.29
C ALA A 154 7.93 -7.90 -2.85
N ILE A 155 8.35 -6.90 -3.63
CA ILE A 155 7.44 -6.10 -4.44
C ILE A 155 7.40 -6.71 -5.84
N VAL A 156 6.21 -6.80 -6.42
CA VAL A 156 5.95 -7.28 -7.78
C VAL A 156 5.31 -6.16 -8.57
N LEU A 157 5.88 -5.84 -9.73
CA LEU A 157 5.34 -4.84 -10.64
C LEU A 157 4.44 -5.53 -11.66
N ASN A 158 3.18 -5.12 -11.70
CA ASN A 158 2.20 -5.61 -12.65
C ASN A 158 1.90 -4.50 -13.66
N ARG A 159 2.12 -4.75 -14.95
CA ARG A 159 1.64 -3.85 -16.00
C ARG A 159 0.17 -4.11 -16.24
N ILE A 160 -0.67 -3.09 -16.08
CA ILE A 160 -2.10 -3.17 -16.39
C ILE A 160 -2.24 -3.09 -17.91
N GLU A 161 -2.81 -4.15 -18.52
CA GLU A 161 -3.02 -4.23 -19.98
C GLU A 161 -4.46 -3.85 -20.36
N GLN A 162 -5.42 -4.07 -19.45
CA GLN A 162 -6.82 -3.67 -19.61
C GLN A 162 -7.38 -3.21 -18.27
N LEU A 163 -8.08 -2.08 -18.29
CA LEU A 163 -8.81 -1.55 -17.15
C LEU A 163 -10.02 -0.77 -17.68
N SER A 164 -11.21 -1.34 -17.49
CA SER A 164 -12.50 -0.70 -17.70
C SER A 164 -13.41 -1.02 -16.52
N GLU A 165 -14.67 -0.60 -16.55
CA GLU A 165 -15.63 -0.96 -15.49
C GLU A 165 -16.00 -2.46 -15.51
N THR A 166 -15.76 -3.12 -16.65
CA THR A 166 -16.17 -4.49 -16.94
C THR A 166 -15.03 -5.44 -17.23
N ASP A 167 -13.81 -4.94 -17.45
CA ASP A 167 -12.67 -5.73 -17.89
C ASP A 167 -11.41 -5.33 -17.12
N TYR A 168 -10.68 -6.34 -16.66
CA TYR A 168 -9.42 -6.15 -15.96
C TYR A 168 -8.43 -7.22 -16.35
N ARG A 169 -7.23 -6.79 -16.74
CA ARG A 169 -6.10 -7.69 -16.99
C ARG A 169 -4.79 -6.98 -16.69
N GLU A 170 -3.93 -7.67 -15.97
CA GLU A 170 -2.55 -7.25 -15.74
C GLU A 170 -1.59 -8.42 -15.91
N VAL A 171 -0.34 -8.12 -16.21
CA VAL A 171 0.74 -9.10 -16.33
C VAL A 171 1.89 -8.70 -15.41
N VAL A 172 2.48 -9.67 -14.71
CA VAL A 172 3.71 -9.44 -13.94
C VAL A 172 4.84 -9.16 -14.92
N VAL A 173 5.55 -8.06 -14.73
CA VAL A 173 6.68 -7.65 -15.60
C VAL A 173 8.01 -7.61 -14.87
N ASP A 174 8.00 -7.38 -13.55
CA ASP A 174 9.22 -7.27 -12.78
C ASP A 174 8.99 -7.57 -11.29
N ARG A 175 10.09 -7.74 -10.55
CA ARG A 175 10.11 -8.06 -9.13
C ARG A 175 11.31 -7.39 -8.45
N ILE A 176 11.03 -6.75 -7.33
CA ILE A 176 12.05 -6.17 -6.45
C ILE A 176 12.17 -7.05 -5.20
N ASP A 177 13.21 -7.87 -5.18
CA ASP A 177 13.57 -8.69 -4.02
C ASP A 177 14.29 -7.85 -2.94
N PRO A 178 14.25 -8.27 -1.66
CA PRO A 178 14.89 -7.57 -0.55
C PRO A 178 16.43 -7.75 -0.51
N GLY A 179 17.10 -7.70 -1.67
CA GLY A 179 18.53 -7.95 -1.84
C GLY A 179 19.44 -6.70 -1.82
N TRP A 180 18.85 -5.51 -1.71
CA TRP A 180 19.55 -4.23 -1.88
C TRP A 180 20.15 -3.66 -0.58
N GLY A 181 19.95 -4.34 0.56
CA GLY A 181 20.44 -3.88 1.86
C GLY A 181 20.74 -5.05 2.81
N PRO A 182 21.68 -4.87 3.76
CA PRO A 182 22.11 -5.94 4.65
C PRO A 182 20.98 -6.38 5.58
N GLY A 183 20.75 -7.70 5.66
CA GLY A 183 19.80 -8.30 6.59
C GLY A 183 18.33 -8.10 6.24
N LEU A 184 18.03 -7.48 5.09
CA LEU A 184 16.68 -7.40 4.55
C LEU A 184 16.15 -8.81 4.21
N ILE A 185 14.91 -9.05 4.59
CA ILE A 185 14.20 -10.33 4.44
C ILE A 185 12.77 -10.13 3.92
N GLY A 186 12.43 -8.90 3.52
CA GLY A 186 11.16 -8.51 2.94
C GLY A 186 11.21 -7.06 2.48
N THR A 187 10.43 -6.73 1.46
CA THR A 187 10.17 -5.37 1.00
C THR A 187 8.75 -5.34 0.45
N HIS A 188 7.97 -4.33 0.80
CA HIS A 188 6.52 -4.46 0.68
C HIS A 188 5.74 -3.19 0.37
N THR A 189 6.39 -2.03 0.34
CA THR A 189 5.80 -0.81 -0.21
C THR A 189 6.85 -0.03 -0.97
N ILE A 190 6.49 0.52 -2.13
CA ILE A 190 7.28 1.49 -2.91
C ILE A 190 6.38 2.67 -3.28
N ASN A 191 6.85 3.88 -3.04
CA ASN A 191 6.21 5.08 -3.55
C ASN A 191 7.26 6.06 -4.05
N SER A 192 6.92 6.81 -5.08
CA SER A 192 7.77 7.85 -5.64
C SER A 192 7.01 9.17 -5.72
N HIS A 193 7.71 10.26 -5.43
CA HIS A 193 7.20 11.62 -5.56
C HIS A 193 8.35 12.56 -5.95
N HIS A 194 8.26 13.12 -7.15
CA HIS A 194 9.36 13.85 -7.80
C HIS A 194 10.67 13.02 -7.78
N GLU A 195 11.72 13.55 -7.19
CA GLU A 195 13.06 12.93 -7.16
C GLU A 195 13.23 11.91 -6.03
N LEU A 196 12.22 11.76 -5.15
CA LEU A 196 12.30 10.87 -4.00
C LEU A 196 11.54 9.58 -4.25
N THR A 197 12.22 8.44 -4.09
CA THR A 197 11.60 7.12 -3.99
C THR A 197 11.82 6.54 -2.61
N VAL A 198 10.74 6.10 -1.97
CA VAL A 198 10.75 5.49 -0.65
C VAL A 198 10.33 4.03 -0.77
N VAL A 199 11.18 3.13 -0.28
CA VAL A 199 10.93 1.69 -0.26
C VAL A 199 10.95 1.21 1.18
N ASP A 200 9.88 0.54 1.61
CA ASP A 200 9.81 -0.09 2.93
C ASP A 200 10.43 -1.50 2.90
N GLY A 201 11.19 -1.82 3.94
CA GLY A 201 11.98 -3.04 4.08
C GLY A 201 11.83 -3.66 5.47
N LEU A 202 11.63 -4.97 5.50
CA LEU A 202 11.67 -5.78 6.72
C LEU A 202 13.08 -6.35 6.89
N ALA A 203 13.80 -5.95 7.94
CA ALA A 203 15.13 -6.47 8.25
C ALA A 203 15.11 -7.42 9.47
N ARG A 204 15.98 -8.44 9.45
CA ARG A 204 16.38 -9.13 10.69
C ARG A 204 17.36 -8.25 11.44
N GLY A 205 16.95 -7.73 12.60
CA GLY A 205 17.82 -6.84 13.38
C GLY A 205 19.13 -7.52 13.81
N ALA A 206 20.23 -6.75 13.84
CA ALA A 206 21.56 -7.18 14.29
C ALA A 206 21.58 -7.81 15.70
N ARG A 207 20.59 -7.51 16.56
CA ARG A 207 20.41 -8.16 17.87
C ARG A 207 20.18 -9.67 17.75
N PHE A 208 19.50 -10.13 16.69
CA PHE A 208 19.24 -11.54 16.46
C PHE A 208 20.50 -12.27 15.96
N GLU A 209 21.27 -11.65 15.08
CA GLU A 209 22.57 -12.20 14.63
C GLU A 209 23.59 -12.26 15.76
N ARG A 210 23.66 -11.22 16.60
CA ARG A 210 24.54 -11.18 17.78
C ARG A 210 24.14 -12.21 18.84
N TRP A 211 22.84 -12.47 19.00
CA TRP A 211 22.31 -13.54 19.85
C TRP A 211 22.60 -14.95 19.28
N ALA A 212 22.36 -15.16 17.99
CA ALA A 212 22.61 -16.42 17.30
C ALA A 212 24.10 -16.81 17.30
N ARG A 213 25.01 -15.86 17.04
CA ARG A 213 26.48 -16.07 17.15
C ARG A 213 26.90 -16.44 18.57
N LYS A 214 26.33 -15.79 19.61
CA LYS A 214 26.59 -16.14 21.02
C LYS A 214 26.09 -17.54 21.41
N LYS A 215 24.99 -18.01 20.81
CA LYS A 215 24.43 -19.34 21.09
C LYS A 215 25.23 -20.46 20.39
N ALA A 216 25.72 -20.21 19.17
CA ALA A 216 26.59 -21.14 18.43
C ALA A 216 27.98 -21.30 19.08
N ALA A 217 28.55 -20.22 19.62
CA ALA A 217 29.82 -20.24 20.33
C ALA A 217 29.80 -20.97 21.69
N ARG A 218 28.61 -21.22 22.26
CA ARG A 218 28.42 -21.96 23.53
C ARG A 218 28.17 -23.46 23.34
N ARG A 219 28.12 -23.92 22.09
CA ARG A 219 27.89 -25.33 21.71
C ARG A 219 29.15 -26.00 21.12
N ARG A 220 30.28 -25.30 21.13
CA ARG A 220 31.64 -25.82 20.91
C ARG A 220 32.36 -25.78 22.24
#